data_AF-A0A653A1F7-F1
#
_entry.id   AF-A0A653A1F7-F1
#
_cell.length_a   1.000
_cell.length_b   1.000
_cell.length_c   1.000
_cell.angle_alpha   90.00
_cell.angle_beta   90.00
_cell.angle_gamma   90.00
#
_symmetry.space_group_name_H-M   'P 1'
#
loop_
_entity.id
_entity.type
_entity.pdbx_description
1 polymer ?
#
loop_
_entity_poly.entity_id
_entity_poly.type
_entity_poly.pdbx_seq_one_letter_code
_entity_poly.pdbx_strand_id
1 'polypeptide(L)'
;MGRRGHTGGPFRTGGAYPVPALQSATAGDWSRVYGELLTFNDPESRLPAIERLEGFRPGGSSLYRRVLVPVCITGMVQPAWRYIGDSCLQPDLRL
;
A
#
# COMPACT_ATOMS: atom_id res chain seq x y z
N MET A 1 52.11 -9.91 -26.78
CA MET A 1 51.58 -11.14 -26.14
C MET A 1 51.45 -10.82 -24.65
N GLY A 2 50.38 -10.29 -24.07
CA GLY A 2 48.96 -10.51 -24.31
C GLY A 2 48.43 -11.50 -23.27
N ARG A 3 47.87 -11.02 -22.15
CA ARG A 3 46.75 -11.68 -21.40
C ARG A 3 46.22 -10.80 -20.24
N ARG A 4 45.16 -10.08 -20.59
CA ARG A 4 43.90 -9.81 -19.85
C ARG A 4 43.98 -9.41 -18.37
N GLY A 5 43.86 -8.10 -18.12
CA GLY A 5 43.25 -7.60 -16.89
C GLY A 5 41.73 -7.83 -16.92
N HIS A 6 41.20 -8.52 -15.91
CA HIS A 6 39.78 -8.53 -15.62
C HIS A 6 39.45 -7.30 -14.77
N THR A 7 39.03 -6.22 -15.42
CA THR A 7 38.37 -5.10 -14.76
C THR A 7 36.97 -5.54 -14.33
N GLY A 8 36.81 -5.86 -13.05
CA GLY A 8 35.48 -5.89 -12.42
C GLY A 8 34.94 -4.47 -12.38
N GLY A 9 34.02 -4.13 -13.27
CA GLY A 9 33.26 -2.88 -13.20
C GLY A 9 32.40 -2.83 -11.94
N PRO A 10 32.13 -1.64 -11.38
CA PRO A 10 31.31 -1.54 -10.19
C PRO A 10 29.91 -2.09 -10.48
N PHE A 11 29.50 -3.06 -9.65
CA PHE A 11 28.13 -3.53 -9.53
C PHE A 11 27.23 -2.32 -9.28
N ARG A 12 26.40 -1.97 -10.26
CA ARG A 12 25.44 -0.87 -10.13
C ARG A 12 24.39 -1.27 -9.10
N THR A 13 24.56 -0.78 -7.88
CA THR A 13 23.58 -0.85 -6.81
C THR A 13 22.25 -0.30 -7.31
N GLY A 14 21.17 -1.04 -7.05
CA GLY A 14 19.82 -0.75 -7.53
C GLY A 14 19.38 0.69 -7.24
N GLY A 15 18.56 1.22 -8.15
CA GLY A 15 17.95 2.53 -8.00
C GLY A 15 17.25 2.63 -6.64
N ALA A 16 17.74 3.55 -5.82
CA ALA A 16 17.09 3.90 -4.57
C ALA A 16 15.70 4.45 -4.90
N TYR A 17 14.65 3.81 -4.37
CA TYR A 17 13.37 4.47 -4.27
C TYR A 17 13.57 5.76 -3.47
N PRO A 18 13.19 6.93 -3.97
CA PRO A 18 13.23 8.13 -3.16
C PRO A 18 12.28 7.91 -1.99
N VAL A 19 12.84 7.80 -0.78
CA VAL A 19 12.06 7.83 0.46
C VAL A 19 11.47 9.23 0.53
N PRO A 20 10.15 9.41 0.41
CA PRO A 20 9.56 10.71 0.66
C PRO A 20 9.93 11.06 2.10
N ALA A 21 10.54 12.23 2.30
CA ALA A 21 10.77 12.73 3.65
C ALA A 21 9.43 12.65 4.38
N LEU A 22 9.36 11.83 5.43
CA LEU A 22 8.18 11.72 6.27
C LEU A 22 8.09 13.00 7.10
N GLN A 23 7.68 14.08 6.44
CA GLN A 23 7.29 15.31 7.10
C GLN A 23 6.04 14.95 7.90
N SER A 24 6.14 15.08 9.22
CA SER A 24 5.03 14.90 10.15
C SER A 24 3.84 15.72 9.65
N ALA A 25 2.75 15.04 9.28
CA ALA A 25 1.56 15.70 8.77
C ALA A 25 0.97 16.59 9.88
N THR A 26 0.87 17.89 9.63
CA THR A 26 0.08 18.79 10.47
C THR A 26 -1.39 18.36 10.35
N ALA A 27 -2.16 18.44 11.42
CA ALA A 27 -3.59 18.13 11.38
C ALA A 27 -4.28 19.05 10.33
N GLY A 28 -4.60 18.50 9.17
CA GLY A 28 -5.10 19.24 8.00
C GLY A 28 -4.45 18.83 6.68
N ASP A 29 -3.23 18.29 6.72
CA ASP A 29 -2.44 17.94 5.52
C ASP A 29 -2.67 16.48 5.10
N TRP A 30 -3.93 16.10 4.86
CA TRP A 30 -4.22 14.79 4.26
C TRP A 30 -3.59 14.74 2.86
N SER A 31 -2.63 13.84 2.68
CA SER A 31 -1.94 13.66 1.40
C SER A 31 -2.53 12.51 0.59
N ARG A 32 -2.26 12.53 -0.72
CA ARG A 32 -2.69 11.45 -1.61
C ARG A 32 -1.88 10.19 -1.34
N VAL A 33 -2.58 9.10 -1.04
CA VAL A 33 -1.96 7.77 -0.98
C VAL A 33 -1.90 7.18 -2.38
N TYR A 34 -0.69 6.86 -2.84
CA TYR A 34 -0.44 6.17 -4.10
C TYR A 34 -0.34 4.66 -3.86
N GLY A 35 -0.77 3.87 -4.83
CA GLY A 35 -0.75 2.42 -4.76
C GLY A 35 -1.19 1.78 -6.07
N GLU A 36 -1.44 0.47 -6.03
CA GLU A 36 -1.84 -0.32 -7.18
C GLU A 36 -3.31 -0.74 -7.05
N LEU A 37 -4.07 -0.71 -8.16
CA LEU A 37 -5.39 -1.33 -8.21
C LEU A 37 -5.25 -2.77 -8.72
N LEU A 38 -5.68 -3.71 -7.89
CA LEU A 38 -5.72 -5.13 -8.23
C LEU A 38 -7.15 -5.53 -8.56
N THR A 39 -7.33 -6.27 -9.66
CA THR A 39 -8.59 -6.91 -10.03
C THR A 39 -8.40 -8.41 -10.01
N PHE A 40 -9.35 -9.12 -9.40
CA PHE A 40 -9.31 -10.57 -9.26
C PHE A 40 -10.43 -11.20 -10.10
N ASN A 41 -10.11 -12.25 -10.85
CA ASN A 41 -11.08 -13.06 -11.59
C ASN A 41 -11.78 -14.10 -10.70
N ASP A 42 -11.22 -14.38 -9.52
CA ASP A 42 -11.73 -15.29 -8.50
C ASP A 42 -11.81 -14.62 -7.11
N PRO A 43 -12.63 -13.57 -6.95
CA PRO A 43 -12.69 -12.81 -5.70
C PRO A 43 -13.12 -13.68 -4.50
N GLU A 44 -13.97 -14.68 -4.74
CA GLU A 44 -14.45 -15.60 -3.70
C GLU A 44 -13.34 -16.44 -3.05
N SER A 45 -12.21 -16.67 -3.74
CA SER A 45 -11.06 -17.39 -3.20
C SER A 45 -10.00 -16.42 -2.64
N ARG A 46 -9.74 -15.32 -3.35
CA ARG A 46 -8.64 -14.40 -3.05
C ARG A 46 -8.97 -13.43 -1.93
N LEU A 47 -10.19 -12.93 -1.86
CA LEU A 47 -10.57 -12.02 -0.79
C LEU A 47 -10.45 -12.69 0.58
N PRO A 48 -10.96 -13.92 0.82
CA PRO A 48 -10.75 -14.60 2.10
C PRO A 48 -9.28 -14.83 2.47
N ALA A 49 -8.40 -15.03 1.48
CA ALA A 49 -6.96 -15.16 1.72
C ALA A 49 -6.35 -13.83 2.19
N ILE A 50 -6.72 -12.71 1.57
CA ILE A 50 -6.30 -11.37 1.98
C ILE A 50 -6.87 -11.05 3.37
N GLU A 51 -8.15 -11.32 3.60
CA GLU A 51 -8.80 -11.07 4.88
C GLU A 51 -8.10 -11.81 6.02
N ARG A 52 -7.67 -13.05 5.80
CA ARG A 52 -6.89 -13.83 6.78
C ARG A 52 -5.51 -13.22 7.05
N LEU A 53 -4.83 -12.74 6.01
CA LEU A 53 -3.53 -12.08 6.14
C LEU A 53 -3.65 -10.79 6.96
N GLU A 54 -4.69 -9.99 6.71
CA GLU A 54 -4.96 -8.72 7.39
C GLU A 54 -5.65 -8.90 8.76
N GLY A 55 -6.00 -10.14 9.14
CA GLY A 55 -6.73 -10.42 10.36
C GLY A 55 -8.14 -9.82 10.38
N PHE A 56 -8.73 -9.57 9.21
CA PHE A 56 -10.11 -9.09 9.08
C PHE A 56 -11.10 -10.20 9.44
N ARG A 57 -12.03 -9.88 10.34
CA ARG A 57 -13.09 -10.78 10.82
C ARG A 57 -14.44 -10.06 10.71
N PRO A 58 -15.31 -10.45 9.76
CA PRO A 58 -16.66 -9.91 9.67
C PRO A 58 -17.41 -10.07 11.00
N GLY A 59 -17.96 -8.96 11.52
CA GLY A 59 -18.75 -8.96 12.77
C GLY A 59 -17.95 -9.10 14.07
N GLY A 60 -16.61 -9.08 14.03
CA GLY A 60 -15.75 -9.15 15.21
C GLY A 60 -14.71 -8.03 15.27
N SER A 61 -13.90 -8.04 16.33
CA SER A 61 -12.73 -7.16 16.43
C SER A 61 -11.72 -7.50 15.33
N SER A 62 -11.31 -6.50 14.56
CA SER A 62 -10.37 -6.64 13.44
C SER A 62 -9.35 -5.53 13.50
N LEU A 63 -8.09 -5.79 13.12
CA LEU A 63 -7.06 -4.74 13.03
C LEU A 63 -7.32 -3.77 11.88
N TYR A 64 -7.88 -4.31 10.80
CA TYR A 64 -8.27 -3.55 9.62
C TYR A 64 -9.77 -3.70 9.37
N ARG A 65 -10.37 -2.72 8.70
CA ARG A 65 -11.72 -2.81 8.12
C ARG A 65 -11.68 -2.59 6.63
N ARG A 66 -12.53 -3.32 5.92
CA ARG A 66 -12.74 -3.15 4.48
C ARG A 66 -13.72 -2.01 4.22
N VAL A 67 -13.28 -0.98 3.50
CA VAL A 67 -14.08 0.19 3.12
C VAL A 67 -14.01 0.42 1.62
N LEU A 68 -15.06 1.03 1.07
CA LEU A 68 -15.07 1.45 -0.33
C LEU A 68 -14.60 2.90 -0.41
N VAL A 69 -13.56 3.16 -1.20
CA VAL A 69 -13.00 4.50 -1.37
C VAL A 69 -12.91 4.87 -2.85
N PRO A 70 -13.00 6.16 -3.20
CA PRO A 70 -12.69 6.61 -4.55
C PRO A 70 -11.18 6.52 -4.80
N VAL A 71 -10.78 5.89 -5.89
CA VAL A 71 -9.39 5.86 -6.39
C VAL A 71 -9.31 6.51 -7.76
N CYS A 72 -8.18 7.14 -8.07
CA CYS A 72 -7.94 7.74 -9.38
C CYS A 72 -6.97 6.88 -10.19
N ILE A 73 -7.37 6.48 -11.39
CA ILE A 73 -6.61 5.63 -12.30
C ILE A 73 -6.66 6.27 -13.68
N THR A 74 -5.50 6.66 -14.20
CA THR A 74 -5.38 7.29 -15.53
C THR A 74 -6.35 8.48 -15.71
N GLY A 75 -6.54 9.26 -14.65
CA GLY A 75 -7.43 10.44 -14.66
C GLY A 75 -8.92 10.13 -14.44
N MET A 76 -9.33 8.87 -14.28
CA MET A 76 -10.71 8.48 -13.98
C MET A 76 -10.87 8.10 -12.51
N VAL A 77 -12.00 8.46 -11.90
CA VAL A 77 -12.34 8.07 -10.52
C VAL A 77 -13.18 6.79 -10.56
N GLN A 78 -12.75 5.77 -9.83
CA GLN A 78 -13.45 4.49 -9.69
C GLN A 78 -13.51 4.08 -8.22
N PRO A 79 -14.58 3.41 -7.77
CA PRO A 79 -14.63 2.85 -6.42
C PRO A 79 -13.72 1.62 -6.33
N ALA A 80 -12.94 1.53 -5.25
CA ALA A 80 -12.14 0.35 -4.93
C ALA A 80 -12.22 -0.01 -3.45
N TRP A 81 -12.15 -1.31 -3.16
CA TRP A 81 -12.04 -1.79 -1.79
C TRP A 81 -10.65 -1.51 -1.24
N ARG A 82 -10.57 -0.95 -0.03
CA ARG A 82 -9.33 -0.72 0.71
C ARG A 82 -9.48 -1.20 2.14
N TYR A 83 -8.39 -1.71 2.70
CA TYR A 83 -8.28 -2.02 4.12
C TYR A 83 -7.66 -0.82 4.85
N ILE A 84 -8.34 -0.33 5.88
CA ILE A 84 -7.85 0.75 6.76
C ILE A 84 -7.81 0.25 8.19
N GLY A 85 -6.88 0.74 9.00
CA GLY A 85 -6.83 0.38 10.42
C GLY A 85 -8.16 0.71 11.11
N ASP A 86 -8.60 -0.14 12.04
CA ASP A 86 -9.84 0.06 12.79
C ASP A 86 -9.88 1.43 13.50
N SER A 87 -8.73 1.85 14.02
CA SER A 87 -8.53 3.16 14.65
C SER A 87 -8.72 4.34 13.67
N CYS A 88 -8.55 4.13 12.36
CA CYS A 88 -8.80 5.17 11.36
C CYS A 88 -10.30 5.46 11.17
N LEU A 89 -11.19 4.62 11.69
CA LEU A 89 -12.65 4.82 11.68
C LEU A 89 -13.18 5.46 12.96
N GLN A 90 -12.33 5.66 13.97
CA GLN A 90 -12.68 6.36 15.20
C GLN A 90 -11.98 7.74 15.20
N PRO A 91 -12.63 8.78 14.65
CA PRO A 91 -12.03 10.12 14.59
C PRO A 91 -11.90 10.80 15.97
N ASP A 92 -12.42 10.21 17.04
CA ASP A 92 -12.61 10.82 18.36
C ASP A 92 -11.80 10.21 19.52
N LEU A 93 -11.03 9.13 19.32
CA LEU A 93 -10.15 8.61 20.37
C LEU A 93 -8.80 9.36 20.38
N ARG A 94 -8.81 10.59 20.90
CA ARG A 94 -7.59 11.23 21.39
C ARG A 94 -7.19 10.56 22.71
N LEU A 95 -6.10 9.79 22.69
CA LEU A 95 -5.31 9.51 23.89
C LEU A 95 -4.44 10.73 24.23
#